data_AF-A0A849J6C0-F1
#
_entry.id   AF-A0A849J6C0-F1
#
_cell.length_a   1.000
_cell.length_b   1.000
_cell.length_c   1.000
_cell.angle_alpha   90.00
_cell.angle_beta   90.00
_cell.angle_gamma   90.00
#
_symmetry.space_group_name_H-M   'P 1'
#
loop_
_entity.id
_entity.type
_entity.pdbx_description
1 polymer ?
#
loop_
_entity_poly.entity_id
_entity_poly.type
_entity_poly.pdbx_seq_one_letter_code
_entity_poly.pdbx_strand_id
1 'polypeptide(L)'
;MLVDLVEDLKNETQDLVAILESLDSAEWQRPTPAVSWTIEDQLIHLAVFDEVAEVAIRDADEFSKLLSQFLQNPDAQNELVEHKRDGRRFASLLDWFLTARSTLLQTAI
;
A
#
# COMPACT_ATOMS: atom_id res chain seq x y z
N MET A 1 -1.67 -22.91 -2.22
CA MET A 1 -1.39 -22.64 -3.65
C MET A 1 -1.61 -21.15 -3.91
N LEU A 2 -1.24 -20.61 -5.09
CA LEU A 2 -1.40 -19.17 -5.39
C LEU A 2 -2.85 -18.69 -5.17
N VAL A 3 -3.85 -19.51 -5.54
CA VAL A 3 -5.27 -19.22 -5.33
C VAL A 3 -5.61 -19.01 -3.86
N ASP A 4 -5.08 -19.85 -2.96
CA ASP A 4 -5.34 -19.72 -1.52
C ASP A 4 -4.73 -18.42 -0.98
N LEU A 5 -3.52 -18.06 -1.42
CA LEU A 5 -2.85 -16.82 -1.01
C LEU A 5 -3.61 -15.57 -1.49
N VAL A 6 -4.15 -15.61 -2.71
CA VAL A 6 -4.97 -14.53 -3.26
C VAL A 6 -6.28 -14.38 -2.49
N GLU A 7 -6.88 -15.50 -2.07
CA GLU A 7 -8.11 -15.48 -1.26
C GLU A 7 -7.85 -14.97 0.15
N ASP A 8 -6.75 -15.39 0.78
CA ASP A 8 -6.30 -14.85 2.06
C ASP A 8 -6.10 -13.33 1.98
N LEU A 9 -5.43 -12.85 0.92
CA LEU A 9 -5.21 -11.41 0.72
C LEU A 9 -6.52 -10.62 0.58
N LYS A 10 -7.55 -11.19 -0.06
CA LYS A 10 -8.88 -10.56 -0.14
C LYS A 10 -9.54 -10.49 1.23
N ASN A 11 -9.48 -11.57 2.02
CA ASN A 11 -10.07 -11.61 3.35
C ASN A 11 -9.37 -10.61 4.28
N GLU A 12 -8.04 -10.61 4.29
CA GLU A 12 -7.24 -9.63 5.06
C GLU A 12 -7.52 -8.19 4.64
N THR A 13 -7.75 -7.94 3.34
CA THR A 13 -8.15 -6.62 2.84
C THR A 13 -9.50 -6.20 3.41
N GLN A 14 -10.49 -7.09 3.47
CA GLN A 14 -11.80 -6.80 4.04
C GLN A 14 -11.71 -6.49 5.54
N ASP A 15 -10.94 -7.28 6.28
CA ASP A 15 -10.72 -7.06 7.72
C ASP A 15 -10.03 -5.70 7.97
N LEU A 16 -9.01 -5.36 7.17
CA LEU A 16 -8.33 -4.07 7.27
C LEU A 16 -9.27 -2.90 6.97
N VAL A 17 -10.09 -3.00 5.92
CA VAL A 17 -11.06 -1.96 5.55
C VAL A 17 -12.06 -1.74 6.67
N ALA A 18 -12.60 -2.82 7.26
CA ALA A 18 -13.53 -2.71 8.39
C ALA A 18 -12.92 -1.98 9.60
N ILE A 19 -11.63 -2.21 9.87
CA ILE A 19 -10.90 -1.46 10.91
C ILE A 19 -10.80 0.01 10.52
N LEU A 20 -10.34 0.33 9.30
CA LEU A 20 -10.11 1.70 8.86
C LEU A 20 -11.40 2.53 8.77
N GLU A 21 -12.51 1.92 8.37
CA GLU A 21 -13.83 2.55 8.33
C GLU A 21 -14.40 2.87 9.71
N SER A 22 -13.91 2.20 10.76
CA SER A 22 -14.31 2.46 12.15
C SER A 22 -13.57 3.63 12.80
N LEU A 23 -12.46 4.08 12.20
CA LEU A 23 -11.60 5.12 12.76
C LEU A 23 -12.15 6.53 12.51
N ASP A 24 -12.06 7.40 13.50
CA ASP A 24 -12.28 8.83 13.30
C ASP A 24 -11.06 9.54 12.69
N SER A 25 -11.26 10.79 12.24
CA SER A 25 -10.21 11.58 11.61
C SER A 25 -8.93 11.77 12.43
N ALA A 26 -9.02 11.80 13.76
CA ALA A 26 -7.86 11.98 14.63
C ALA A 26 -7.10 10.65 14.80
N GLU A 27 -7.80 9.52 14.77
CA GLU A 27 -7.19 8.20 14.88
C GLU A 27 -6.32 7.82 13.68
N TRP A 28 -6.60 8.33 12.48
CA TRP A 28 -5.74 8.15 11.31
C TRP A 28 -4.31 8.70 11.51
N GLN A 29 -4.17 9.72 12.37
CA GLN A 29 -2.88 10.31 12.75
C GLN A 29 -2.21 9.58 13.93
N ARG A 30 -2.82 8.49 14.44
CA ARG A 30 -2.27 7.73 15.56
C ARG A 30 -0.91 7.13 15.15
N PRO A 31 0.15 7.33 15.93
CA PRO A 31 1.44 6.69 15.68
C PRO A 31 1.34 5.16 15.70
N THR A 32 2.18 4.52 14.91
CA THR A 32 2.31 3.06 14.81
C THR A 32 3.66 2.61 15.39
N PRO A 33 3.89 1.30 15.61
CA PRO A 33 5.20 0.80 16.02
C PRO A 33 6.33 1.09 15.02
N ALA A 34 6.01 1.33 13.74
CA ALA A 34 6.98 1.85 12.78
C ALA A 34 7.30 3.32 13.14
N VAL A 35 8.56 3.56 13.50
CA VAL A 35 9.01 4.86 14.00
C VAL A 35 8.66 5.96 13.00
N SER A 36 8.05 7.03 13.51
CA SER A 36 7.58 8.21 12.75
C SER A 36 6.38 7.98 11.83
N TRP A 37 5.82 6.77 11.76
CA TRP A 37 4.69 6.46 10.88
C TRP A 37 3.36 6.45 11.64
N THR A 38 2.34 7.06 11.05
CA THR A 38 0.95 7.01 11.49
C THR A 38 0.17 5.90 10.76
N ILE A 39 -1.13 5.75 11.05
CA ILE A 39 -1.98 4.79 10.32
C ILE A 39 -2.10 5.17 8.84
N GLU A 40 -2.20 6.46 8.51
CA GLU A 40 -2.19 6.88 7.10
C GLU A 40 -0.91 6.47 6.37
N ASP A 41 0.25 6.54 7.04
CA ASP A 41 1.53 6.15 6.44
C ASP A 41 1.58 4.67 6.12
N GLN A 42 1.03 3.84 7.01
CA GLN A 42 0.89 2.41 6.76
C GLN A 42 0.02 2.15 5.52
N LEU A 43 -1.09 2.87 5.38
CA LEU A 43 -1.98 2.67 4.23
C LEU A 43 -1.35 3.13 2.91
N ILE A 44 -0.66 4.28 2.93
CA ILE A 44 0.12 4.77 1.78
C ILE A 44 1.14 3.71 1.38
N HIS A 45 1.90 3.19 2.35
CA HIS A 45 2.89 2.16 2.10
C HIS A 45 2.27 0.90 1.45
N LEU A 46 1.14 0.41 1.97
CA LEU A 46 0.44 -0.73 1.38
C LEU A 46 0.01 -0.47 -0.06
N ALA A 47 -0.61 0.69 -0.33
CA ALA A 47 -1.06 1.04 -1.68
C ALA A 47 0.10 1.11 -2.67
N VAL A 48 1.24 1.70 -2.27
CA VAL A 48 2.41 1.79 -3.16
C VAL A 48 3.00 0.40 -3.43
N PHE A 49 3.12 -0.45 -2.42
CA PHE A 49 3.68 -1.78 -2.64
C PHE A 49 2.73 -2.72 -3.39
N ASP A 50 1.41 -2.48 -3.34
CA ASP A 50 0.46 -3.15 -4.24
C ASP A 50 0.73 -2.76 -5.70
N GLU A 51 0.96 -1.47 -5.99
CA GLU A 51 1.33 -1.00 -7.33
C GLU A 51 2.68 -1.59 -7.78
N VAL A 52 3.68 -1.65 -6.90
CA VAL A 52 4.98 -2.26 -7.22
C VAL A 52 4.86 -3.76 -7.48
N ALA A 53 4.04 -4.47 -6.70
CA ALA A 53 3.78 -5.89 -6.90
C ALA A 53 3.05 -6.15 -8.22
N GLU A 54 2.10 -5.29 -8.60
CA GLU A 54 1.41 -5.34 -9.90
C GLU A 54 2.42 -5.22 -11.04
N VAL A 55 3.33 -4.24 -10.97
CA VAL A 55 4.42 -4.05 -11.95
C VAL A 55 5.29 -5.30 -12.03
N ALA A 56 5.65 -5.89 -10.88
CA ALA A 56 6.46 -7.10 -10.83
C ALA A 56 5.82 -8.29 -11.56
N ILE A 57 4.48 -8.38 -11.56
CA ILE A 57 3.75 -9.43 -12.27
C ILE A 57 3.68 -9.12 -13.77
N ARG A 58 3.37 -7.89 -14.17
CA ARG A 58 3.14 -7.56 -15.59
C ARG A 58 4.41 -7.27 -16.40
N ASP A 59 5.46 -6.74 -15.79
CA ASP A 59 6.67 -6.24 -16.47
C ASP A 59 7.93 -6.36 -15.58
N ALA A 60 8.69 -7.43 -15.82
CA ALA A 60 9.92 -7.71 -15.07
C ALA A 60 11.04 -6.67 -15.32
N ASP A 61 11.09 -6.04 -16.49
CA ASP A 61 12.12 -5.04 -16.82
C ASP A 61 11.82 -3.71 -16.13
N GLU A 62 10.55 -3.31 -16.11
CA GLU A 62 10.09 -2.14 -15.35
C GLU A 62 10.33 -2.33 -13.85
N PHE A 63 9.97 -3.50 -13.31
CA PHE A 63 10.23 -3.84 -11.91
C PHE A 63 11.72 -3.80 -11.57
N SER A 64 12.59 -4.33 -12.43
CA SER A 64 14.04 -4.31 -12.22
C SER A 64 14.60 -2.89 -12.12
N LYS A 65 14.03 -1.94 -12.86
CA LYS A 65 14.39 -0.51 -12.77
C LYS A 65 13.92 0.10 -11.45
N LEU A 66 12.68 -0.16 -11.04
CA LEU A 66 12.14 0.30 -9.76
C LEU A 66 12.95 -0.23 -8.58
N LEU A 67 13.26 -1.53 -8.57
CA LEU A 67 14.07 -2.16 -7.54
C LEU A 67 15.47 -1.53 -7.48
N SER A 68 16.09 -1.28 -8.63
CA SER A 68 17.42 -0.65 -8.68
C SER A 68 17.41 0.77 -8.09
N GLN A 69 16.37 1.55 -8.35
CA GLN A 69 16.20 2.89 -7.77
C GLN A 69 16.01 2.80 -6.25
N PHE A 70 15.18 1.86 -5.79
CA PHE A 70 14.89 1.67 -4.36
C PHE A 70 16.14 1.24 -3.59
N LEU A 71 16.93 0.30 -4.11
CA LEU A 71 18.16 -0.19 -3.46
C LEU A 71 19.29 0.85 -3.39
N GLN A 72 19.26 1.88 -4.24
CA GLN A 72 20.25 2.96 -4.23
C GLN A 72 19.96 4.03 -3.18
N ASN A 73 18.76 4.03 -2.59
CA ASN A 73 18.34 5.01 -1.60
C ASN A 73 17.85 4.30 -0.31
N PRO A 74 18.65 4.32 0.78
CA PRO A 74 18.27 3.66 2.03
C PRO A 74 17.02 4.27 2.69
N ASP A 75 16.66 5.51 2.34
CA ASP A 75 15.48 6.21 2.86
C ASP A 75 14.29 6.19 1.87
N ALA A 76 14.39 5.45 0.76
CA ALA A 76 13.38 5.42 -0.31
C ALA A 76 11.97 5.14 0.21
N GLN A 77 11.81 4.28 1.21
CA GLN A 77 10.51 3.94 1.77
C GLN A 77 9.85 5.15 2.46
N ASN A 78 10.62 5.89 3.26
CA ASN A 78 10.12 7.08 3.95
C ASN A 78 9.81 8.20 2.96
N GLU A 79 10.73 8.47 2.02
CA GLU A 79 10.54 9.50 1.00
C GLU A 79 9.32 9.22 0.10
N LEU A 80 9.09 7.95 -0.25
CA LEU A 80 7.95 7.52 -1.06
C LEU A 80 6.63 7.75 -0.33
N VAL A 81 6.57 7.41 0.97
CA VAL A 81 5.39 7.66 1.79
C VAL A 81 5.15 9.16 1.96
N GLU A 82 6.18 9.93 2.30
CA GLU A 82 6.12 11.38 2.44
C GLU A 82 5.63 12.07 1.15
N HIS A 83 6.20 11.68 0.00
CA HIS A 83 5.82 12.24 -1.30
C HIS A 83 4.35 11.94 -1.65
N LYS A 84 3.86 10.76 -1.28
CA LYS A 84 2.49 10.33 -1.58
C LYS A 84 1.46 10.85 -0.58
N ARG A 85 1.90 11.39 0.56
CA ARG A 85 1.05 11.97 1.60
C ARG A 85 0.23 13.18 1.11
N ASP A 86 0.75 13.94 0.14
CA ASP A 86 0.18 15.10 -0.60
C ASP A 86 -1.24 15.61 -0.21
N GLY A 87 -1.45 15.97 1.06
CA GLY A 87 -2.69 16.54 1.58
C GLY A 87 -3.98 15.75 1.31
N ARG A 88 -3.89 14.46 0.96
CA ARG A 88 -5.07 13.66 0.60
C ARG A 88 -5.98 13.53 1.81
N ARG A 89 -7.29 13.68 1.59
CA ARG A 89 -8.29 13.34 2.61
C ARG A 89 -8.33 11.83 2.79
N PHE A 90 -8.67 11.36 3.99
CA PHE A 90 -8.69 9.93 4.34
C PHE A 90 -9.50 9.06 3.36
N ALA A 91 -10.68 9.54 2.95
CA ALA A 91 -11.49 8.84 1.96
C ALA A 91 -10.72 8.60 0.65
N SER A 92 -9.98 9.60 0.17
CA SER A 92 -9.17 9.49 -1.05
C SER A 92 -7.96 8.56 -0.89
N LEU A 93 -7.46 8.36 0.33
CA LEU A 93 -6.40 7.40 0.62
C LEU A 93 -6.93 5.96 0.61
N LEU A 94 -8.07 5.72 1.26
CA LEU A 94 -8.73 4.42 1.24
C LEU A 94 -9.15 4.02 -0.18
N ASP A 95 -9.74 4.95 -0.94
CA ASP A 95 -10.12 4.72 -2.34
C ASP A 95 -8.91 4.34 -3.21
N TRP A 96 -7.77 5.01 -3.01
CA TRP A 96 -6.54 4.69 -3.74
C TRP A 96 -6.00 3.30 -3.36
N PHE A 97 -5.92 2.98 -2.07
CA PHE A 97 -5.53 1.65 -1.61
C PHE A 97 -6.41 0.56 -2.20
N LEU A 98 -7.73 0.72 -2.15
CA LEU A 98 -8.68 -0.25 -2.71
C LEU A 98 -8.51 -0.41 -4.23
N THR A 99 -8.21 0.68 -4.94
CA THR A 99 -7.93 0.63 -6.38
C THR A 99 -6.64 -0.13 -6.68
N ALA A 100 -5.55 0.16 -5.97
CA ALA A 100 -4.27 -0.52 -6.12
C ALA A 100 -4.40 -2.02 -5.81
N ARG A 101 -5.03 -2.36 -4.67
CA ARG A 101 -5.28 -3.74 -4.23
C ARG A 101 -6.14 -4.52 -5.23
N SER A 102 -7.22 -3.91 -5.73
CA SER A 102 -8.07 -4.56 -6.73
C SER A 102 -7.32 -4.82 -8.03
N THR A 103 -6.47 -3.90 -8.46
CA THR A 103 -5.65 -4.05 -9.66
C THR A 103 -4.65 -5.20 -9.49
N LEU A 104 -3.91 -5.23 -8.38
CA LEU A 104 -2.99 -6.33 -8.06
C LEU A 104 -3.69 -7.69 -8.08
N LEU A 105 -4.85 -7.81 -7.42
CA LEU A 105 -5.61 -9.06 -7.36
C LEU A 105 -6.10 -9.51 -8.75
N GLN A 106 -6.45 -8.57 -9.63
CA GLN A 106 -6.85 -8.89 -11.01
C GLN A 106 -5.66 -9.32 -11.86
N THR A 107 -4.48 -8.74 -11.64
CA THR A 107 -3.25 -9.11 -12.37
C THR A 107 -2.69 -10.47 -11.92
N ALA A 108 -2.95 -10.88 -10.69
CA ALA A 108 -2.43 -12.13 -10.10
C ALA A 108 -3.24 -13.40 -10.43
N ILE A 109 -4.42 -13.28 -11.04
CA ILE A 109 -5.35 -14.39 -11.39
C ILE A 109 -5.43 -14.52 -12.91
#